data_AF-A0A535KKI3-F1
#
_entry.id   AF-A0A535KKI3-F1
#
_cell.length_a   1.000
_cell.length_b   1.000
_cell.length_c   1.000
_cell.angle_alpha   90.00
_cell.angle_beta   90.00
_cell.angle_gamma   90.00
#
_symmetry.space_group_name_H-M   'P 1'
#
loop_
_entity.id
_entity.type
_entity.pdbx_description
1 polymer ?
#
loop_
_entity_poly.entity_id
_entity_poly.type
_entity_poly.pdbx_seq_one_letter_code
_entity_poly.pdbx_strand_id
1 'polypeptide(L)'
;LWPEQELYEAIRPLILFHETAGERAKEIDVPRRTLSRKADEFEQYGMQSLFSSEEQGGARATSKTLPPEVRQLIVDLYAELPSMSWREIAEVCYIRYERRPDHKSVKHIATSGAPHSLQARRYQPWHLIPDPAERKLAVVRLHSEGWSITSIAAYLDVSRPTIYATLQRWAEEGVAGLEEKSRARKQPRKATLQVRNEIRKLQQNPLLGEWRMHTALLRIGIEVSPATCGRIMAANRQLYGLEKPQRQPRAKLEMPFDAMGHLKLW
;
A
#
# COMPACT_ATOMS: atom_id res chain seq x y z
N LEU A 1 49.75 21.32 22.61
CA LEU A 1 48.74 22.40 22.69
C LEU A 1 47.40 21.81 22.25
N TRP A 2 46.27 22.46 22.51
CA TRP A 2 45.01 21.99 21.92
C TRP A 2 45.02 22.23 20.40
N PRO A 3 44.50 21.30 19.58
CA PRO A 3 44.59 21.39 18.12
C PRO A 3 43.95 22.67 17.56
N GLU A 4 42.91 23.20 18.21
CA GLU A 4 42.24 24.45 17.85
C GLU A 4 43.10 25.66 18.16
N GLN A 5 43.89 25.59 19.22
CA GLN A 5 44.86 26.63 19.58
C GLN A 5 46.03 26.65 18.60
N GLU A 6 46.53 25.47 18.18
CA GLU A 6 47.55 25.37 17.14
C GLU A 6 47.06 25.93 15.81
N LEU A 7 45.80 25.63 15.44
CA LEU A 7 45.19 26.16 14.23
C LEU A 7 44.99 27.67 14.31
N TYR A 8 44.55 28.20 15.46
CA TYR A 8 44.42 29.64 15.68
C TYR A 8 45.76 30.35 15.56
N GLU A 9 46.82 29.87 16.23
CA GLU A 9 48.16 30.48 16.13
C GLU A 9 48.76 30.40 14.71
N ALA A 10 48.36 29.40 13.91
CA ALA A 10 48.75 29.30 12.51
C ALA A 10 48.12 30.42 11.65
N ILE A 11 46.84 30.75 11.88
CA ILE A 11 46.09 31.77 11.10
C ILE A 11 46.07 33.17 11.73
N ARG A 12 46.41 33.29 13.01
CA ARG A 12 46.38 34.52 13.79
C ARG A 12 47.14 35.67 13.11
N PRO A 13 48.34 35.46 12.51
CA PRO A 13 49.03 36.54 11.81
C PRO A 13 48.32 37.06 10.55
N LEU A 14 47.60 36.19 9.85
CA LEU A 14 46.80 36.58 8.68
C LEU A 14 45.60 37.43 9.11
N ILE A 15 44.96 37.09 10.24
CA ILE A 15 43.74 37.75 10.71
C ILE A 15 44.01 39.04 11.48
N LEU A 16 45.00 39.04 12.39
CA LEU A 16 45.26 40.18 13.29
C LEU A 16 46.35 41.11 12.78
N PHE A 17 47.31 40.61 12.01
CA PHE A 17 48.51 41.35 11.61
C PHE A 17 48.59 41.57 10.09
N HIS A 18 47.55 41.18 9.34
CA HIS A 18 47.44 41.32 7.89
C HIS A 18 48.63 40.71 7.10
N GLU A 19 49.30 39.71 7.69
CA GLU A 19 50.35 38.97 7.01
C GLU A 19 49.76 38.14 5.86
N THR A 20 50.50 37.98 4.77
CA THR A 20 49.99 37.15 3.66
C THR A 20 50.14 35.67 3.99
N ALA A 21 49.19 34.85 3.53
CA ALA A 21 49.28 33.38 3.69
C ALA A 21 50.54 32.76 3.05
N GLY A 22 51.20 33.47 2.12
CA GLY A 22 52.43 33.02 1.48
C GLY A 22 53.69 33.30 2.30
N GLU A 23 53.71 34.37 3.09
CA GLU A 23 54.78 34.67 4.06
C GLU A 23 54.70 33.67 5.21
N ARG A 24 53.51 33.53 5.79
CA ARG A 24 53.28 32.60 6.89
C ARG A 24 53.58 31.15 6.52
N ALA A 25 53.20 30.70 5.32
CA ALA A 25 53.51 29.34 4.83
C ALA A 25 55.01 29.05 4.65
N LYS A 26 55.88 30.06 4.66
CA LYS A 26 57.34 29.86 4.67
C LYS A 26 57.87 29.69 6.09
N GLU A 27 57.20 30.31 7.08
CA GLU A 27 57.58 30.24 8.49
C GLU A 27 57.10 28.95 9.16
N ILE A 28 55.89 28.51 8.77
CA ILE A 28 55.28 27.26 9.23
C ILE A 28 55.14 26.32 8.04
N ASP A 29 55.50 25.04 8.22
CA ASP A 29 55.43 23.97 7.20
C ASP A 29 53.97 23.54 6.91
N VAL A 30 53.12 24.53 6.60
CA VAL A 30 51.70 24.35 6.28
C VAL A 30 51.45 24.94 4.90
N PRO A 31 50.81 24.21 3.97
CA PRO A 31 50.56 24.71 2.62
C PRO A 31 49.78 26.02 2.62
N ARG A 32 50.24 27.01 1.83
CA ARG A 32 49.58 28.32 1.62
C ARG A 32 48.07 28.20 1.40
N ARG A 33 47.63 27.25 0.57
CA ARG A 33 46.21 27.03 0.23
C ARG A 33 45.37 26.65 1.46
N THR A 34 45.96 25.93 2.40
CA THR A 34 45.31 25.54 3.66
C THR A 34 45.18 26.74 4.59
N LEU A 35 46.23 27.56 4.72
CA LEU A 35 46.19 28.78 5.54
C LEU A 35 45.19 29.80 5.01
N SER A 36 45.17 30.08 3.71
CA SER A 36 44.16 30.95 3.09
C SER A 36 42.75 30.44 3.36
N ARG A 37 42.46 29.16 3.06
CA ARG A 37 41.13 28.58 3.29
C ARG A 37 40.71 28.68 4.76
N LYS A 38 41.64 28.47 5.71
CA LYS A 38 41.35 28.53 7.14
C LYS A 38 41.17 29.96 7.66
N ALA A 39 41.90 30.93 7.12
CA ALA A 39 41.67 32.34 7.38
C ALA A 39 40.29 32.78 6.86
N ASP A 40 39.92 32.40 5.63
CA ASP A 40 38.60 32.70 5.06
C ASP A 40 37.47 32.06 5.89
N GLU A 41 37.65 30.80 6.31
CA GLU A 41 36.70 30.11 7.20
C GLU A 41 36.58 30.80 8.58
N PHE A 42 37.65 31.40 9.08
CA PHE A 42 37.64 32.13 10.34
C PHE A 42 36.98 33.50 10.19
N GLU A 43 37.21 34.21 9.09
CA GLU A 43 36.54 35.48 8.80
C GLU A 43 35.02 35.28 8.64
N GLN A 44 34.60 34.19 7.98
CA GLN A 44 33.19 33.91 7.74
C GLN A 44 32.44 33.36 8.97
N TYR A 45 33.09 32.54 9.81
CA TYR A 45 32.42 31.79 10.87
C TYR A 45 33.01 32.01 12.28
N GLY A 46 34.02 32.87 12.43
CA GLY A 46 34.69 33.17 13.69
C GLY A 46 35.35 31.96 14.35
N MET A 47 35.34 31.94 15.68
CA MET A 47 35.95 30.89 16.52
C MET A 47 35.38 29.48 16.24
N GLN A 48 34.15 29.38 15.72
CA GLN A 48 33.56 28.09 15.37
C GLN A 48 34.36 27.38 14.26
N SER A 49 35.15 28.11 13.48
CA SER A 49 35.97 27.54 12.41
C SER A 49 37.17 26.71 12.87
N LEU A 50 37.59 26.88 14.11
CA LEU A 50 38.77 26.27 14.69
C LEU A 50 38.52 24.83 15.18
N PHE A 51 37.28 24.54 15.57
CA PHE A 51 36.87 23.24 16.09
C PHE A 51 36.64 22.22 14.97
N SER A 52 36.70 20.93 15.25
CA SER A 52 36.33 19.90 14.28
C SER A 52 34.80 19.87 14.09
N SER A 53 34.32 19.48 12.90
CA SER A 53 32.87 19.44 12.61
C SER A 53 32.07 18.53 13.57
N GLU A 54 32.72 17.63 14.29
CA GLU A 54 32.14 16.76 15.32
C GLU A 54 31.95 17.50 16.66
N GLU A 55 32.87 18.40 17.02
CA GLU A 55 32.85 19.17 18.28
C GLU A 55 31.93 20.41 18.21
N GLN A 56 31.60 20.85 16.99
CA GLN A 56 30.80 22.05 16.74
C GLN A 56 29.31 21.91 17.06
N GLY A 57 28.81 20.74 17.48
CA GLY A 57 27.40 20.53 17.88
C GLY A 57 26.34 20.76 16.77
N GLY A 58 26.77 21.24 15.61
CA GLY A 58 25.96 21.48 14.42
C GLY A 58 26.88 21.39 13.21
N ALA A 59 26.74 20.32 12.43
CA ALA A 59 27.51 20.12 11.21
C ALA A 59 27.44 21.39 10.34
N ARG A 60 28.58 22.05 10.13
CA ARG A 60 28.72 23.19 9.21
C ARG A 60 27.97 22.89 7.93
N ALA A 61 26.99 23.75 7.59
CA ALA A 61 26.22 23.62 6.36
C ALA A 61 27.10 24.00 5.16
N THR A 62 28.00 23.10 4.78
CA THR A 62 28.69 23.19 3.48
C THR A 62 27.68 22.91 2.36
N SER A 63 27.97 23.26 1.12
CA SER A 63 27.16 22.87 -0.04
C SER A 63 26.95 21.35 -0.16
N LYS A 64 27.80 20.56 0.51
CA LYS A 64 27.72 19.10 0.65
C LYS A 64 26.74 18.65 1.73
N THR A 65 26.35 19.53 2.66
CA THR A 65 25.42 19.22 3.74
C THR A 65 24.00 19.13 3.18
N LEU A 66 23.29 18.06 3.56
CA LEU A 66 21.92 17.84 3.10
C LEU A 66 20.96 18.86 3.72
N PRO A 67 19.92 19.29 2.97
CA PRO A 67 18.90 20.19 3.51
C PRO A 67 18.26 19.62 4.78
N PRO A 68 17.84 20.47 5.73
CA PRO A 68 17.24 20.02 7.00
C PRO A 68 16.05 19.09 6.78
N GLU A 69 15.21 19.38 5.78
CA GLU A 69 14.03 18.58 5.42
C GLU A 69 14.40 17.16 4.97
N VAL A 70 15.49 17.01 4.20
CA VAL A 70 15.98 15.69 3.75
C VAL A 70 16.55 14.91 4.93
N ARG A 71 17.27 15.57 5.85
CA ARG A 71 17.79 14.92 7.06
C ARG A 71 16.65 14.44 7.95
N GLN A 72 15.62 15.26 8.13
CA GLN A 72 14.44 14.88 8.91
C GLN A 72 13.71 13.70 8.27
N LEU A 73 13.52 13.72 6.94
CA LEU A 73 12.91 12.61 6.22
C LEU A 73 13.69 11.29 6.43
N ILE A 74 15.03 11.33 6.38
CA ILE A 74 15.86 10.14 6.62
C ILE A 74 15.60 9.56 8.02
N VAL A 75 15.58 10.42 9.03
CA VAL A 75 15.35 10.03 10.42
C VAL A 75 13.94 9.46 10.60
N ASP A 76 12.93 10.11 10.01
CA ASP A 76 11.54 9.70 10.08
C ASP A 76 11.31 8.34 9.40
N LEU A 77 11.86 8.13 8.20
CA LEU A 77 11.77 6.85 7.48
C LEU A 77 12.44 5.70 8.26
N TYR A 78 13.58 5.97 8.88
CA TYR A 78 14.27 4.98 9.70
C TYR A 78 13.48 4.64 10.98
N ALA A 79 12.85 5.62 11.61
CA ALA A 79 11.98 5.39 12.76
C ALA A 79 10.71 4.60 12.37
N GLU A 80 10.14 4.87 11.21
CA GLU A 80 8.96 4.16 10.71
C GLU A 80 9.23 2.70 10.32
N LEU A 81 10.33 2.44 9.61
CA LEU A 81 10.73 1.09 9.18
C LEU A 81 12.25 0.90 9.32
N PRO A 82 12.73 0.45 10.50
CA PRO A 82 14.17 0.24 10.73
C PRO A 82 14.82 -0.80 9.81
N SER A 83 14.04 -1.70 9.21
CA SER A 83 14.50 -2.71 8.26
C SER A 83 14.68 -2.20 6.83
N MET A 84 14.28 -0.95 6.54
CA MET A 84 14.43 -0.35 5.22
C MET A 84 15.91 -0.20 4.84
N SER A 85 16.23 -0.48 3.58
CA SER A 85 17.60 -0.34 3.09
C SER A 85 18.02 1.12 3.00
N TRP A 86 19.26 1.43 3.37
CA TRP A 86 19.83 2.79 3.22
C TRP A 86 19.76 3.33 1.79
N ARG A 87 19.88 2.43 0.80
CA ARG A 87 19.76 2.80 -0.62
C ARG A 87 18.34 3.16 -1.02
N GLU A 88 17.36 2.50 -0.39
CA GLU A 88 15.94 2.77 -0.61
C GLU A 88 15.53 4.10 0.03
N ILE A 89 15.99 4.38 1.24
CA ILE A 89 15.81 5.71 1.86
C ILE A 89 16.39 6.82 0.97
N ALA A 90 17.55 6.59 0.35
CA ALA A 90 18.12 7.53 -0.61
C ALA A 90 17.26 7.70 -1.87
N GLU A 91 16.61 6.64 -2.35
CA GLU A 91 15.69 6.68 -3.50
C GLU A 91 14.42 7.46 -3.15
N VAL A 92 13.84 7.25 -1.96
CA VAL A 92 12.71 8.02 -1.46
C VAL A 92 13.06 9.51 -1.36
N CYS A 93 14.26 9.85 -0.87
CA CYS A 93 14.73 11.24 -0.84
C CYS A 93 14.86 11.84 -2.26
N TYR A 94 15.34 11.05 -3.23
CA TYR A 94 15.45 11.47 -4.62
C TYR A 94 14.08 11.74 -5.25
N ILE A 95 13.10 10.86 -5.03
CA ILE A 95 11.75 11.03 -5.58
C ILE A 95 11.04 12.24 -4.97
N ARG A 96 11.26 12.53 -3.68
CA ARG A 96 10.57 13.63 -2.98
C ARG A 96 11.24 15.00 -3.15
N TYR A 97 12.56 15.07 -3.27
CA TYR A 97 13.33 16.31 -3.23
C TYR A 97 14.32 16.46 -4.40
N GLU A 98 14.28 15.57 -5.40
CA GLU A 98 15.19 15.51 -6.55
C GLU A 98 16.68 15.41 -6.19
N ARG A 99 16.98 15.12 -4.91
CA ARG A 99 18.32 15.04 -4.36
C ARG A 99 18.56 13.68 -3.78
N ARG A 100 19.44 12.91 -4.41
CA ARG A 100 19.84 11.58 -3.95
C ARG A 100 21.02 11.66 -2.99
N PRO A 101 20.83 11.46 -1.67
CA PRO A 101 21.94 11.40 -0.72
C PRO A 101 22.75 10.11 -0.91
N ASP A 102 24.04 10.11 -0.56
CA ASP A 102 24.81 8.88 -0.52
C ASP A 102 24.33 7.98 0.64
N HIS A 103 24.29 6.68 0.40
CA HIS A 103 23.83 5.69 1.39
C HIS A 103 24.64 5.70 2.70
N LYS A 104 25.92 6.07 2.68
CA LYS A 104 26.73 6.21 3.91
C LYS A 104 26.30 7.45 4.69
N SER A 105 25.99 8.55 4.01
CA SER A 105 25.43 9.76 4.63
C SER A 105 24.06 9.48 5.24
N VAL A 106 23.21 8.72 4.55
CA VAL A 106 21.91 8.26 5.07
C VAL A 106 22.10 7.46 6.36
N LYS A 107 22.98 6.46 6.35
CA LYS A 107 23.29 5.65 7.54
C LYS A 107 23.77 6.53 8.70
N HIS A 108 24.71 7.44 8.44
CA HIS A 108 25.24 8.34 9.46
C HIS A 108 24.14 9.22 10.07
N ILE A 109 23.28 9.82 9.24
CA ILE A 109 22.19 10.67 9.71
C ILE A 109 21.15 9.86 10.51
N ALA A 110 20.74 8.70 10.00
CA ALA A 110 19.76 7.84 10.66
C ALA A 110 20.25 7.36 12.05
N THR A 111 21.55 7.06 12.19
CA THR A 111 22.13 6.57 13.46
C THR A 111 22.59 7.69 14.39
N SER A 112 22.61 8.95 13.94
CA SER A 112 23.09 10.10 14.74
C SER A 112 22.23 10.43 15.97
N GLY A 113 21.07 9.77 16.15
CA GLY A 113 20.20 9.97 17.31
C GLY A 113 19.38 11.27 17.26
N ALA A 114 19.30 11.91 16.09
CA ALA A 114 18.43 13.07 15.90
C ALA A 114 16.96 12.72 16.17
N PRO A 115 16.16 13.64 16.76
CA PRO A 115 14.75 13.39 17.02
C PRO A 115 13.97 13.19 15.72
N HIS A 116 13.18 12.12 15.65
CA HIS A 116 12.18 11.94 14.59
C HIS A 116 10.96 12.83 14.86
N SER A 117 10.38 13.38 13.79
CA SER A 117 9.21 14.27 13.86
C SER A 117 7.92 13.48 14.07
N LEU A 118 7.90 12.22 13.64
CA LEU A 118 6.75 11.34 13.71
C LEU A 118 6.64 10.70 15.09
N GLN A 119 5.51 10.87 15.76
CA GLN A 119 5.24 10.21 17.05
C GLN A 119 4.73 8.77 16.87
N ALA A 120 4.18 8.45 15.70
CA ALA A 120 3.59 7.16 15.37
C ALA A 120 3.75 6.84 13.89
N ARG A 121 3.49 5.57 13.54
CA ARG A 121 3.42 5.08 12.16
C ARG A 121 2.37 5.87 11.38
N ARG A 122 2.67 6.22 10.12
CA ARG A 122 1.73 6.95 9.25
C ARG A 122 0.50 6.12 8.89
N TYR A 123 0.69 4.82 8.64
CA TYR A 123 -0.42 3.89 8.41
C TYR A 123 -0.33 2.71 9.38
N GLN A 124 -1.50 2.20 9.74
CA GLN A 124 -1.60 0.97 10.52
C GLN A 124 -1.29 -0.26 9.64
N PRO A 125 -0.91 -1.39 10.25
CA PRO A 125 -0.87 -2.68 9.56
C PRO A 125 -2.16 -2.96 8.79
N TRP A 126 -2.04 -3.67 7.67
CA TRP A 126 -3.10 -3.92 6.69
C TRP A 126 -4.41 -4.42 7.33
N HIS A 127 -4.31 -5.33 8.30
CA HIS A 127 -5.45 -5.93 8.98
C HIS A 127 -6.19 -4.99 9.94
N LEU A 128 -5.53 -3.92 10.42
CA LEU A 128 -6.09 -2.98 11.39
C LEU A 128 -6.80 -1.78 10.73
N ILE A 129 -6.50 -1.48 9.47
CA ILE A 129 -7.24 -0.48 8.70
C ILE A 129 -8.61 -1.08 8.37
N PRO A 130 -9.76 -0.54 8.79
CA PRO A 130 -11.05 -1.19 8.57
C PRO A 130 -11.52 -1.10 7.12
N ASP A 131 -11.29 0.04 6.46
CA ASP A 131 -11.78 0.30 5.11
C ASP A 131 -10.85 -0.31 4.02
N PRO A 132 -11.36 -1.19 3.14
CA PRO A 132 -10.56 -1.76 2.05
C PRO A 132 -10.03 -0.74 1.05
N ALA A 133 -10.75 0.35 0.79
CA ALA A 133 -10.29 1.38 -0.14
C ALA A 133 -9.12 2.15 0.47
N GLU A 134 -9.21 2.52 1.74
CA GLU A 134 -8.13 3.15 2.51
C GLU A 134 -6.86 2.29 2.54
N ARG A 135 -6.97 0.96 2.77
CA ARG A 135 -5.83 0.02 2.72
C ARG A 135 -5.07 0.11 1.40
N LYS A 136 -5.81 0.06 0.29
CA LYS A 136 -5.23 0.07 -1.06
C LYS A 136 -4.68 1.45 -1.41
N LEU A 137 -5.31 2.52 -0.95
CA LEU A 137 -4.82 3.88 -1.12
C LEU A 137 -3.49 4.10 -0.39
N ALA A 138 -3.32 3.54 0.82
CA ALA A 138 -2.06 3.60 1.55
C ALA A 138 -0.90 2.97 0.74
N VAL A 139 -1.15 1.82 0.10
CA VAL A 139 -0.17 1.18 -0.81
C VAL A 139 0.22 2.10 -1.96
N VAL A 140 -0.77 2.72 -2.63
CA VAL A 140 -0.53 3.62 -3.76
C VAL A 140 0.29 4.84 -3.33
N ARG A 141 -0.05 5.44 -2.17
CA ARG A 141 0.67 6.59 -1.62
C ARG A 141 2.12 6.26 -1.30
N LEU A 142 2.37 5.18 -0.57
CA LEU A 142 3.73 4.74 -0.25
C LEU A 142 4.55 4.46 -1.52
N HIS A 143 3.95 3.80 -2.52
CA HIS A 143 4.62 3.55 -3.80
C HIS A 143 4.92 4.85 -4.56
N SER A 144 4.01 5.83 -4.57
CA SER A 144 4.23 7.13 -5.22
C SER A 144 5.34 7.95 -4.55
N GLU A 145 5.59 7.72 -3.27
CA GLU A 145 6.69 8.33 -2.52
C GLU A 145 8.04 7.66 -2.78
N GLY A 146 8.07 6.54 -3.50
CA GLY A 146 9.29 5.83 -3.86
C GLY A 146 9.62 4.62 -2.99
N TRP A 147 8.69 4.19 -2.11
CA TRP A 147 8.91 2.97 -1.34
C TRP A 147 8.90 1.74 -2.25
N SER A 148 9.81 0.80 -2.01
CA SER A 148 9.82 -0.46 -2.72
C SER A 148 8.65 -1.34 -2.28
N ILE A 149 8.19 -2.19 -3.20
CA ILE A 149 7.11 -3.17 -2.92
C ILE A 149 7.46 -4.06 -1.72
N THR A 150 8.74 -4.39 -1.54
CA THR A 150 9.21 -5.20 -0.40
C THR A 150 9.04 -4.46 0.92
N SER A 151 9.39 -3.18 0.97
CA SER A 151 9.26 -2.37 2.18
C SER A 151 7.81 -2.02 2.48
N ILE A 152 6.98 -1.78 1.46
CA ILE A 152 5.53 -1.62 1.63
C ILE A 152 4.92 -2.90 2.22
N ALA A 153 5.34 -4.08 1.74
CA ALA A 153 4.90 -5.39 2.26
C ALA A 153 5.24 -5.56 3.73
N ALA A 154 6.48 -5.26 4.11
CA ALA A 154 6.94 -5.33 5.48
C ALA A 154 6.23 -4.31 6.39
N TYR A 155 6.05 -3.07 5.90
CA TYR A 155 5.44 -1.98 6.65
C TYR A 155 3.95 -2.21 6.95
N LEU A 156 3.20 -2.70 5.95
CA LEU A 156 1.78 -3.00 6.10
C LEU A 156 1.51 -4.42 6.61
N ASP A 157 2.54 -5.23 6.87
CA ASP A 157 2.40 -6.64 7.29
C ASP A 157 1.51 -7.47 6.35
N VAL A 158 1.83 -7.44 5.05
CA VAL A 158 1.08 -8.14 4.01
C VAL A 158 2.00 -8.79 2.99
N SER A 159 1.50 -9.81 2.29
CA SER A 159 2.27 -10.48 1.25
C SER A 159 2.51 -9.59 0.02
N ARG A 160 3.71 -9.65 -0.57
CA ARG A 160 4.06 -8.92 -1.81
C ARG A 160 3.05 -9.11 -2.95
N PRO A 161 2.48 -10.31 -3.21
CA PRO A 161 1.47 -10.50 -4.26
C PRO A 161 0.24 -9.61 -4.09
N THR A 162 -0.17 -9.32 -2.85
CA THR A 162 -1.31 -8.45 -2.56
C THR A 162 -1.04 -7.02 -2.99
N ILE A 163 0.20 -6.55 -2.79
CA ILE A 163 0.63 -5.21 -3.21
C ILE A 163 0.73 -5.14 -4.74
N TYR A 164 1.33 -6.15 -5.38
CA TYR A 164 1.35 -6.24 -6.84
C TYR A 164 -0.06 -6.18 -7.43
N ALA A 165 -0.99 -6.98 -6.92
CA ALA A 165 -2.37 -6.99 -7.39
C ALA A 165 -3.08 -5.64 -7.17
N THR A 166 -2.78 -4.96 -6.04
CA THR A 166 -3.33 -3.64 -5.74
C THR A 166 -2.80 -2.58 -6.71
N LEU A 167 -1.49 -2.54 -6.94
CA LEU A 167 -0.86 -1.60 -7.86
C LEU A 167 -1.25 -1.86 -9.32
N GLN A 168 -1.33 -3.11 -9.72
CA GLN A 168 -1.79 -3.49 -11.06
C GLN A 168 -3.23 -3.01 -11.28
N ARG A 169 -4.12 -3.26 -10.32
CA ARG A 169 -5.52 -2.81 -10.42
C ARG A 169 -5.64 -1.28 -10.42
N TRP A 170 -4.82 -0.59 -9.64
CA TRP A 170 -4.73 0.87 -9.67
C TRP A 170 -4.29 1.38 -11.06
N ALA A 171 -3.31 0.74 -11.68
CA ALA A 171 -2.85 1.11 -13.02
C ALA A 171 -3.91 0.86 -14.10
N GLU A 172 -4.69 -0.22 -13.98
CA GLU A 172 -5.74 -0.60 -14.94
C GLU A 172 -7.04 0.20 -14.78
N GLU A 173 -7.45 0.49 -13.54
CA GLU A 173 -8.80 0.96 -13.21
C GLU A 173 -8.84 2.29 -12.44
N GLY A 174 -7.68 2.80 -12.00
CA GLY A 174 -7.57 4.01 -11.18
C GLY A 174 -8.34 3.89 -9.87
N VAL A 175 -9.07 4.96 -9.52
CA VAL A 175 -9.85 5.06 -8.27
C VAL A 175 -10.91 3.97 -8.16
N ALA A 176 -11.54 3.58 -9.27
CA ALA A 176 -12.54 2.51 -9.28
C ALA A 176 -11.95 1.15 -8.88
N GLY A 177 -10.64 0.96 -9.02
CA GLY A 177 -9.91 -0.24 -8.61
C GLY A 177 -9.70 -0.37 -7.11
N LEU A 178 -9.83 0.71 -6.34
CA LEU A 178 -9.67 0.70 -4.88
C LEU A 178 -10.87 0.09 -4.17
N GLU A 179 -12.05 0.16 -4.78
CA GLU A 179 -13.26 -0.41 -4.21
C GLU A 179 -13.17 -1.94 -4.03
N GLU A 180 -13.81 -2.45 -2.99
CA GLU A 180 -13.90 -3.91 -2.82
C GLU A 180 -14.91 -4.47 -3.82
N LYS A 181 -14.41 -5.28 -4.76
CA LYS A 181 -15.27 -5.95 -5.73
C LYS A 181 -15.91 -7.16 -5.09
N SER A 182 -17.21 -7.33 -5.36
CA SER A 182 -17.89 -8.57 -5.04
C SER A 182 -17.15 -9.77 -5.65
N ARG A 183 -16.84 -10.73 -4.80
CA ARG A 183 -16.30 -12.05 -5.20
C ARG A 183 -17.40 -12.97 -5.75
N ALA A 184 -18.65 -12.51 -5.69
CA ALA A 184 -19.77 -13.27 -6.23
C ALA A 184 -19.61 -13.44 -7.74
N ARG A 185 -20.05 -14.60 -8.23
CA ARG A 185 -19.98 -14.91 -9.65
C ARG A 185 -20.91 -13.96 -10.42
N LYS A 186 -20.35 -13.21 -11.38
CA LYS A 186 -21.12 -12.26 -12.20
C LYS A 186 -22.13 -12.92 -13.15
N GLN A 187 -21.88 -14.18 -13.54
CA GLN A 187 -22.72 -14.91 -14.49
C GLN A 187 -23.30 -16.20 -13.90
N PRO A 188 -24.57 -16.55 -14.17
CA PRO A 188 -25.15 -17.81 -13.71
C PRO A 188 -24.43 -19.04 -14.32
N ARG A 189 -24.43 -20.18 -13.61
CA ARG A 189 -23.85 -21.45 -14.12
C ARG A 189 -24.73 -22.10 -15.19
N LYS A 190 -26.00 -22.33 -14.85
CA LYS A 190 -26.97 -23.05 -15.69
C LYS A 190 -28.18 -22.20 -16.08
N ALA A 191 -28.47 -21.15 -15.31
CA ALA A 191 -29.61 -20.26 -15.53
C ALA A 191 -29.24 -19.05 -16.43
N THR A 192 -28.56 -19.32 -17.54
CA THR A 192 -28.17 -18.30 -18.55
C THR A 192 -29.40 -17.62 -19.14
N LEU A 193 -29.24 -16.40 -19.69
CA LEU A 193 -30.35 -15.67 -20.33
C LEU A 193 -31.04 -16.49 -21.43
N GLN A 194 -30.27 -17.23 -22.23
CA GLN A 194 -30.81 -18.13 -23.25
C GLN A 194 -31.71 -19.20 -22.62
N VAL A 195 -31.25 -19.89 -21.59
CA VAL A 195 -32.02 -20.91 -20.87
C VAL A 195 -33.30 -20.31 -20.25
N ARG A 196 -33.20 -19.12 -19.65
CA ARG A 196 -34.37 -18.41 -19.10
C ARG A 196 -35.39 -18.07 -20.19
N ASN A 197 -34.92 -17.67 -21.37
CA ASN A 197 -35.77 -17.34 -22.52
C ASN A 197 -36.44 -18.60 -23.10
N GLU A 198 -35.72 -19.71 -23.22
CA GLU A 198 -36.32 -20.98 -23.67
C GLU A 198 -37.37 -21.50 -22.69
N ILE A 199 -37.10 -21.42 -21.37
CA ILE A 199 -38.10 -21.73 -20.34
C ILE A 199 -39.33 -20.81 -20.50
N ARG A 200 -39.13 -19.51 -20.73
CA ARG A 200 -40.23 -18.56 -20.94
C ARG A 200 -41.09 -18.94 -22.14
N LYS A 201 -40.49 -19.31 -23.27
CA LYS A 201 -41.22 -19.75 -24.47
C LYS A 201 -42.07 -20.99 -24.18
N LEU A 202 -41.48 -22.01 -23.56
CA LEU A 202 -42.19 -23.25 -23.20
C LEU A 202 -43.28 -23.03 -22.13
N GLN A 203 -43.10 -22.04 -21.27
CA GLN A 203 -44.03 -21.69 -20.19
C GLN A 203 -45.27 -20.93 -20.68
N GLN A 204 -45.32 -20.50 -21.96
CA GLN A 204 -46.55 -19.99 -22.55
C GLN A 204 -47.70 -21.00 -22.46
N ASN A 205 -47.38 -22.30 -22.37
CA ASN A 205 -48.35 -23.32 -21.98
C ASN A 205 -48.46 -23.39 -20.43
N PRO A 206 -49.57 -22.95 -19.82
CA PRO A 206 -49.70 -22.90 -18.37
C PRO A 206 -49.66 -24.28 -17.70
N LEU A 207 -49.99 -25.35 -18.44
CA LEU A 207 -50.06 -26.71 -17.91
C LEU A 207 -48.68 -27.38 -17.73
N LEU A 208 -47.61 -26.73 -18.16
CA LEU A 208 -46.27 -27.27 -18.03
C LEU A 208 -45.76 -27.12 -16.58
N GLY A 209 -45.66 -28.23 -15.87
CA GLY A 209 -45.01 -28.30 -14.55
C GLY A 209 -43.48 -28.36 -14.64
N GLU A 210 -42.80 -28.17 -13.50
CA GLU A 210 -41.34 -28.14 -13.42
C GLU A 210 -40.64 -29.38 -14.01
N TRP A 211 -41.20 -30.57 -13.77
CA TRP A 211 -40.66 -31.84 -14.27
C TRP A 211 -40.83 -32.01 -15.78
N ARG A 212 -41.97 -31.54 -16.31
CA ARG A 212 -42.23 -31.53 -17.75
C ARG A 212 -41.37 -30.49 -18.47
N MET A 213 -41.11 -29.36 -17.82
CA MET A 213 -40.17 -28.35 -18.31
C MET A 213 -38.76 -28.93 -18.38
N HIS A 214 -38.31 -29.62 -17.32
CA HIS A 214 -37.02 -30.31 -17.31
C HIS A 214 -36.88 -31.30 -18.47
N THR A 215 -37.85 -32.19 -18.69
CA THR A 215 -37.79 -33.18 -19.77
C THR A 215 -37.84 -32.53 -21.15
N ALA A 216 -38.61 -31.46 -21.33
CA ALA A 216 -38.65 -30.71 -22.59
C ALA A 216 -37.30 -30.04 -22.90
N LEU A 217 -36.68 -29.41 -21.90
CA LEU A 217 -35.34 -28.82 -22.05
C LEU A 217 -34.28 -29.88 -22.32
N LEU A 218 -34.36 -31.05 -21.68
CA LEU A 218 -33.43 -32.15 -21.88
C LEU A 218 -33.48 -32.68 -23.33
N ARG A 219 -34.67 -32.74 -23.93
CA ARG A 219 -34.84 -33.09 -25.36
C ARG A 219 -34.18 -32.09 -26.31
N ILE A 220 -34.08 -30.82 -25.90
CA ILE A 220 -33.44 -29.74 -26.66
C ILE A 220 -31.92 -29.68 -26.35
N GLY A 221 -31.41 -30.57 -25.49
CA GLY A 221 -30.00 -30.64 -25.10
C GLY A 221 -29.61 -29.68 -23.97
N ILE A 222 -30.58 -29.12 -23.24
CA ILE A 222 -30.34 -28.17 -22.13
C ILE A 222 -30.49 -28.89 -20.78
N GLU A 223 -29.37 -29.07 -20.08
CA GLU A 223 -29.33 -29.79 -18.79
C GLU A 223 -29.52 -28.88 -17.57
N VAL A 224 -30.76 -28.70 -17.15
CA VAL A 224 -31.15 -27.87 -15.99
C VAL A 224 -31.97 -28.70 -15.02
N SER A 225 -31.69 -28.65 -13.71
CA SER A 225 -32.43 -29.46 -12.73
C SER A 225 -33.89 -29.00 -12.60
N PRO A 226 -34.84 -29.90 -12.27
CA PRO A 226 -36.26 -29.56 -12.09
C PRO A 226 -36.49 -28.38 -11.12
N ALA A 227 -35.77 -28.35 -10.00
CA ALA A 227 -35.86 -27.26 -9.03
C ALA A 227 -35.38 -25.91 -9.60
N THR A 228 -34.37 -25.93 -10.49
CA THR A 228 -33.91 -24.72 -11.19
C THR A 228 -34.93 -24.26 -12.22
N CYS A 229 -35.55 -25.20 -12.96
CA CYS A 229 -36.68 -24.90 -13.84
C CYS A 229 -37.82 -24.25 -13.06
N GLY A 230 -38.22 -24.83 -11.91
CA GLY A 230 -39.25 -24.27 -11.04
C GLY A 230 -38.96 -22.85 -10.55
N ARG A 231 -37.71 -22.58 -10.11
CA ARG A 231 -37.26 -21.24 -9.71
C ARG A 231 -37.33 -20.23 -10.87
N ILE A 232 -36.84 -20.60 -12.05
CA ILE A 232 -36.89 -19.74 -13.24
C ILE A 232 -38.34 -19.50 -13.67
N MET A 233 -39.18 -20.53 -13.64
CA MET A 233 -40.61 -20.40 -13.95
C MET A 233 -41.33 -19.48 -12.99
N ALA A 234 -41.03 -19.55 -11.69
CA ALA A 234 -41.59 -18.63 -10.69
C ALA A 234 -41.16 -17.18 -10.96
N ALA A 235 -39.88 -16.95 -11.23
CA ALA A 235 -39.37 -15.63 -11.61
C ALA A 235 -40.02 -15.11 -12.90
N ASN A 236 -40.18 -15.95 -13.92
CA ASN A 236 -40.85 -15.60 -15.16
C ASN A 236 -42.33 -15.23 -14.97
N ARG A 237 -43.05 -15.89 -14.05
CA ARG A 237 -44.44 -15.52 -13.71
C ARG A 237 -44.50 -14.12 -13.10
N GLN A 238 -43.57 -13.79 -12.21
CA GLN A 238 -43.49 -12.47 -11.59
C GLN A 238 -43.13 -11.38 -12.62
N LEU A 239 -42.18 -11.67 -13.52
CA LEU A 239 -41.69 -10.70 -14.50
C LEU A 239 -42.65 -10.47 -15.68
N TYR A 240 -43.29 -11.53 -16.17
CA TYR A 240 -44.09 -11.50 -17.40
C TYR A 240 -45.59 -11.72 -17.15
N GLY A 241 -46.04 -11.82 -15.89
CA GLY A 241 -47.45 -12.00 -15.55
C GLY A 241 -48.06 -13.33 -16.00
N LEU A 242 -47.24 -14.37 -16.22
CA LEU A 242 -47.73 -15.66 -16.71
C LEU A 242 -48.62 -16.35 -15.68
N GLU A 243 -49.78 -16.85 -16.12
CA GLU A 243 -50.72 -17.54 -15.24
C GLU A 243 -50.13 -18.82 -14.64
N LYS A 244 -50.40 -19.03 -13.36
CA LYS A 244 -50.09 -20.29 -12.68
C LYS A 244 -51.33 -21.18 -12.76
N PRO A 245 -51.23 -22.42 -13.28
CA PRO A 245 -52.38 -23.31 -13.30
C PRO A 245 -52.86 -23.56 -11.87
N GLN A 246 -54.16 -23.40 -11.65
CA GLN A 246 -54.75 -23.75 -10.37
C GLN A 246 -54.62 -25.24 -10.15
N ARG A 247 -54.01 -25.63 -9.02
CA ARG A 247 -53.87 -27.04 -8.67
C ARG A 247 -55.24 -27.50 -8.19
N GLN A 248 -55.88 -28.40 -8.95
CA GLN A 248 -57.11 -29.02 -8.50
C GLN A 248 -56.83 -29.75 -7.17
N PRO A 249 -57.65 -29.55 -6.13
CA PRO A 249 -57.50 -30.28 -4.88
C PRO A 249 -57.64 -31.77 -5.19
N ARG A 250 -56.60 -32.55 -4.85
CA ARG A 250 -56.71 -34.00 -4.94
C ARG A 250 -57.66 -34.46 -3.85
N ALA A 251 -58.67 -35.24 -4.21
CA ALA A 251 -59.48 -35.96 -3.24
C ALA A 251 -58.52 -36.72 -2.32
N LYS A 252 -58.73 -36.56 -1.00
CA LYS A 252 -57.93 -37.28 0.00
C LYS A 252 -58.18 -38.76 -0.25
N LEU A 253 -57.17 -39.50 -0.72
CA LEU A 253 -57.29 -40.95 -0.78
C LEU A 253 -57.54 -41.42 0.64
N GLU A 254 -58.65 -42.11 0.84
CA GLU A 254 -58.90 -42.84 2.08
C GLU A 254 -57.74 -43.83 2.25
N MET A 255 -57.08 -43.79 3.39
CA MET A 255 -55.98 -44.70 3.66
C MET A 255 -56.57 -46.12 3.75
N PRO A 256 -56.09 -47.09 2.95
CA PRO A 256 -56.66 -48.45 2.95
C PRO A 256 -56.44 -49.20 4.26
N PHE A 257 -55.55 -48.69 5.12
CA PHE A 257 -55.36 -49.16 6.49
C PHE A 257 -55.68 -48.00 7.43
N ASP A 258 -56.86 -48.04 8.00
CA ASP A 258 -57.24 -47.12 9.07
C ASP A 258 -56.35 -47.44 10.28
N ALA A 259 -55.63 -46.46 10.82
CA ALA A 259 -54.74 -46.64 11.96
C ALA A 259 -55.52 -46.78 13.29
N MET A 260 -56.61 -47.57 13.29
CA MET A 260 -57.34 -47.96 14.49
C MET A 260 -56.72 -49.25 15.04
N GLY A 261 -55.58 -49.11 15.71
CA GLY A 261 -54.91 -50.26 16.31
C GLY A 261 -53.74 -49.85 17.19
N HIS A 262 -53.99 -49.03 18.21
CA HIS A 262 -53.08 -48.97 19.34
C HIS A 262 -52.97 -50.38 19.94
N LEU A 263 -51.86 -51.06 19.70
CA LEU A 263 -51.53 -52.33 20.33
C LEU A 263 -51.29 -52.05 21.83
N LYS A 264 -52.34 -52.15 22.65
CA LYS A 264 -52.21 -52.33 24.10
C LYS A 264 -52.09 -53.82 24.37
N LEU A 265 -50.85 -54.32 24.44
CA LEU A 265 -50.56 -55.61 25.07
C LEU A 265 -49.83 -55.33 26.39
N TRP A 266 -50.41 -55.89 27.44
CA TRP A 266 -49.94 -55.91 28.82
C TRP A 266 -48.71 -56.80 28.96
#